data_AF-A0A7Y9U7D4-F1
#
_entry.id   AF-A0A7Y9U7D4-F1
#
_cell.length_a   1.000
_cell.length_b   1.000
_cell.length_c   1.000
_cell.angle_alpha   90.00
_cell.angle_beta   90.00
_cell.angle_gamma   90.00
#
_symmetry.space_group_name_H-M   'P 1'
#
loop_
_entity.id
_entity.type
_entity.pdbx_description
1 polymer ?
#
loop_
_entity_poly.entity_id
_entity_poly.type
_entity_poly.pdbx_seq_one_letter_code
_entity_poly.pdbx_strand_id
1 'polypeptide(L)'
;MNDPAPSEGSHFHSFGISMRISKSSKTESVAGSFVTEIALTAVGAAAGGVLAPLLPVLAKSLASERQRKRVEVALEEIASTLNNHEEKIKTLSDEQYKLINETVLTILQTTQADKLKYLRDFVENTLNESEMLPQEACVLSRIIRDISAEEIEFLLIAYRYTGLALTNIPQPSEIAEDNS
;
A
#
# COMPACT_ATOMS: atom_id res chain seq x y z
N MET A 1 -20.58 9.50 68.54
CA MET A 1 -21.84 10.25 68.40
C MET A 1 -21.51 11.49 67.59
N ASN A 2 -22.05 11.55 66.37
CA ASN A 2 -22.15 12.66 65.42
C ASN A 2 -20.89 13.20 64.69
N ASP A 3 -21.12 13.40 63.39
CA ASP A 3 -20.31 13.97 62.30
C ASP A 3 -19.52 15.25 62.64
N PRO A 4 -18.51 15.57 61.81
CA PRO A 4 -18.78 16.56 60.75
C PRO A 4 -18.28 16.15 59.35
N ALA A 5 -19.11 16.47 58.35
CA ALA A 5 -18.73 16.66 56.96
C ALA A 5 -18.23 18.13 56.74
N PRO A 6 -17.84 18.57 55.52
CA PRO A 6 -16.46 18.84 55.13
C PRO A 6 -16.19 20.33 54.82
N SER A 7 -14.93 20.74 54.71
CA SER A 7 -14.56 21.98 54.02
C SER A 7 -13.33 21.80 53.13
N GLU A 8 -13.65 21.73 51.85
CA GLU A 8 -12.91 22.05 50.62
C GLU A 8 -11.50 22.67 50.73
N GLY A 9 -10.64 22.21 49.82
CA GLY A 9 -9.95 23.13 48.92
C GLY A 9 -8.42 23.09 48.92
N SER A 10 -7.84 22.21 48.09
CA SER A 10 -6.69 22.62 47.25
C SER A 10 -6.56 21.69 46.05
N HIS A 11 -7.06 22.16 44.91
CA HIS A 11 -6.86 21.60 43.59
C HIS A 11 -5.38 21.66 43.19
N PHE A 12 -4.79 20.50 42.89
CA PHE A 12 -3.72 20.39 41.90
C PHE A 12 -4.04 19.19 40.99
N HIS A 13 -4.57 19.49 39.82
CA HIS A 13 -4.76 18.50 38.75
C HIS A 13 -3.39 18.12 38.17
N SER A 14 -2.88 16.95 38.54
CA SER A 14 -1.89 16.23 37.74
C SER A 14 -2.63 15.54 36.60
N PHE A 15 -2.55 16.10 35.39
CA PHE A 15 -3.01 15.44 34.17
C PHE A 15 -1.98 14.35 33.79
N GLY A 16 -1.99 13.26 34.53
CA GLY A 16 -1.35 12.02 34.12
C GLY A 16 -2.23 11.34 33.07
N ILE A 17 -2.00 11.62 31.79
CA ILE A 17 -2.54 10.79 30.71
C ILE A 17 -1.82 9.43 30.79
N SER A 18 -2.39 8.51 31.57
CA SER A 18 -2.02 7.10 31.51
C SER A 18 -2.57 6.55 30.20
N MET A 19 -1.77 6.70 29.13
CA MET A 19 -2.04 6.05 27.86
C MET A 19 -1.82 4.54 28.07
N ARG A 20 -2.86 3.82 28.50
CA ARG A 20 -2.89 2.36 28.43
C ARG A 20 -2.87 2.00 26.95
N ILE A 21 -1.68 1.76 26.40
CA ILE A 21 -1.54 1.04 25.14
C ILE A 21 -2.18 -0.33 25.38
N SER A 22 -3.38 -0.53 24.84
CA SER A 22 -4.05 -1.82 24.84
C SER A 22 -3.14 -2.81 24.12
N LYS A 23 -2.57 -3.74 24.88
CA LYS A 23 -1.85 -4.89 24.35
C LYS A 23 -2.85 -5.65 23.47
N SER A 24 -2.64 -5.66 22.16
CA SER A 24 -3.49 -6.41 21.23
C SER A 24 -3.59 -7.85 21.71
N SER A 25 -4.83 -8.36 21.78
CA SER A 25 -5.07 -9.74 22.20
C SER A 25 -4.51 -10.69 21.15
N LYS A 26 -3.88 -11.78 21.57
CA LYS A 26 -3.29 -12.79 20.68
C LYS A 26 -4.29 -13.33 19.64
N THR A 27 -5.59 -13.22 19.89
CA THR A 27 -6.67 -13.60 18.97
C THR A 27 -6.84 -12.62 17.79
N GLU A 28 -6.54 -11.34 18.01
CA GLU A 28 -6.66 -10.27 16.99
C GLU A 28 -5.48 -10.32 16.00
N SER A 29 -4.30 -10.70 16.49
CA SER A 29 -3.13 -11.00 15.65
C SER A 29 -3.36 -12.20 14.72
N VAL A 30 -4.14 -13.20 15.16
CA VAL A 30 -4.42 -14.42 14.40
C VAL A 30 -5.49 -14.17 13.33
N ALA A 31 -6.45 -13.30 13.60
CA ALA A 31 -7.54 -13.02 12.65
C ALA A 31 -7.07 -12.36 11.36
N GLY A 32 -6.19 -11.36 11.41
CA GLY A 32 -5.74 -10.71 10.17
C GLY A 32 -4.51 -11.33 9.51
N SER A 33 -3.75 -12.23 10.15
CA SER A 33 -2.85 -13.07 9.35
C SER A 33 -3.66 -14.01 8.44
N PHE A 34 -4.82 -14.49 8.94
CA PHE A 34 -5.70 -15.41 8.22
C PHE A 34 -6.43 -14.75 7.04
N VAL A 35 -6.93 -13.52 7.19
CA VAL A 35 -7.57 -12.79 6.07
C VAL A 35 -6.56 -12.44 4.99
N THR A 36 -5.39 -11.91 5.39
CA THR A 36 -4.28 -11.69 4.45
C THR A 36 -3.86 -12.99 3.75
N GLU A 37 -3.78 -14.12 4.47
CA GLU A 37 -3.45 -15.44 3.94
C GLU A 37 -4.52 -15.94 2.95
N ILE A 38 -5.80 -15.71 3.21
CA ILE A 38 -6.89 -16.01 2.26
C ILE A 38 -6.78 -15.15 1.00
N ALA A 39 -6.60 -13.84 1.14
CA ALA A 39 -6.49 -12.94 0.00
C ALA A 39 -5.26 -13.29 -0.86
N LEU A 40 -4.13 -13.57 -0.22
CA LEU A 40 -2.91 -14.05 -0.86
C LEU A 40 -3.11 -15.42 -1.52
N THR A 41 -3.83 -16.34 -0.88
CA THR A 41 -4.17 -17.64 -1.47
C THR A 41 -5.07 -17.49 -2.69
N ALA A 42 -6.04 -16.56 -2.66
CA ALA A 42 -6.90 -16.27 -3.78
C ALA A 42 -6.11 -15.67 -4.96
N VAL A 43 -5.25 -14.68 -4.69
CA VAL A 43 -4.34 -14.12 -5.71
C VAL A 43 -3.40 -15.20 -6.24
N GLY A 44 -2.84 -16.04 -5.37
CA GLY A 44 -1.96 -17.15 -5.74
C GLY A 44 -2.67 -18.19 -6.60
N ALA A 45 -3.90 -18.58 -6.25
CA ALA A 45 -4.70 -19.53 -7.03
C ALA A 45 -5.08 -18.93 -8.39
N ALA A 46 -5.49 -17.66 -8.43
CA ALA A 46 -5.82 -16.97 -9.66
C ALA A 46 -4.59 -16.73 -10.56
N ALA A 47 -3.40 -16.49 -9.98
CA ALA A 47 -2.15 -16.23 -10.72
C ALA A 47 -1.31 -17.50 -11.01
N GLY A 48 -1.90 -18.70 -10.91
CA GLY A 48 -1.20 -19.94 -11.29
C GLY A 48 -0.22 -20.53 -10.26
N GLY A 49 -0.38 -20.20 -8.98
CA GLY A 49 0.25 -20.90 -7.85
C GLY A 49 1.66 -20.46 -7.47
N VAL A 50 2.31 -19.57 -8.23
CA VAL A 50 3.72 -19.19 -8.02
C VAL A 50 3.96 -18.37 -6.75
N LEU A 51 2.95 -17.64 -6.27
CA LEU A 51 3.05 -16.89 -5.02
C LEU A 51 2.85 -17.75 -3.77
N ALA A 52 2.35 -18.99 -3.91
CA ALA A 52 2.05 -19.91 -2.81
C ALA A 52 3.21 -20.06 -1.78
N PRO A 53 4.49 -20.12 -2.19
CA PRO A 53 5.60 -20.24 -1.24
C PRO A 53 5.87 -18.95 -0.44
N LEU A 54 5.47 -17.79 -0.96
CA LEU A 54 5.76 -16.49 -0.36
C LEU A 54 4.65 -16.02 0.60
N LEU A 55 3.42 -16.57 0.48
CA LEU A 55 2.27 -16.15 1.28
C LEU A 55 2.54 -16.12 2.79
N PRO A 56 3.21 -17.13 3.39
CA PRO A 56 3.46 -17.15 4.83
C PRO A 56 4.42 -16.06 5.33
N VAL A 57 5.37 -15.64 4.47
CA VAL A 57 6.34 -14.58 4.79
C VAL A 57 5.69 -13.21 4.61
N LEU A 58 4.91 -13.06 3.55
CA LEU A 58 4.22 -11.83 3.20
C LEU A 58 3.11 -11.48 4.22
N ALA A 59 2.38 -12.50 4.70
CA ALA A 59 1.38 -12.32 5.76
C ALA A 59 1.99 -11.85 7.11
N LYS A 60 3.26 -12.18 7.38
CA LYS A 60 3.96 -11.78 8.61
C LYS A 60 4.66 -10.42 8.52
N SER A 61 4.85 -9.88 7.31
CA SER A 61 5.61 -8.64 7.08
C SER A 61 4.82 -7.36 7.39
N LEU A 62 3.50 -7.45 7.53
CA LEU A 62 2.63 -6.29 7.75
C LEU A 62 2.71 -5.81 9.21
N ALA A 63 3.51 -4.78 9.43
CA ALA A 63 3.93 -4.33 10.76
C ALA A 63 2.83 -3.61 11.58
N SER A 64 1.80 -3.06 10.94
CA SER A 64 0.68 -2.38 11.64
C SER A 64 -0.69 -2.84 11.16
N GLU A 65 -1.66 -2.86 12.06
CA GLU A 65 -3.07 -3.20 11.78
C GLU A 65 -3.67 -2.37 10.64
N ARG A 66 -3.41 -1.07 10.62
CA ARG A 66 -3.93 -0.16 9.58
C ARG A 66 -3.30 -0.43 8.22
N GLN A 67 -1.99 -0.69 8.19
CA GLN A 67 -1.31 -1.09 6.97
C GLN A 67 -1.85 -2.43 6.47
N ARG A 68 -2.00 -3.39 7.37
CA ARG A 68 -2.54 -4.72 7.06
C ARG A 68 -3.90 -4.61 6.39
N LYS A 69 -4.84 -3.88 7.01
CA LYS A 69 -6.18 -3.71 6.46
C LYS A 69 -6.20 -3.04 5.08
N ARG A 70 -5.32 -2.07 4.83
CA ARG A 70 -5.22 -1.42 3.50
C ARG A 70 -4.70 -2.38 2.44
N VAL A 71 -3.69 -3.17 2.78
CA VAL A 71 -3.12 -4.18 1.90
C VAL A 71 -4.13 -5.30 1.64
N GLU A 72 -4.84 -5.78 2.67
CA GLU A 72 -5.91 -6.78 2.53
C GLU A 72 -6.98 -6.34 1.54
N VAL A 73 -7.51 -5.12 1.70
CA VAL A 73 -8.50 -4.56 0.77
C VAL A 73 -7.95 -4.51 -0.66
N ALA A 74 -6.70 -4.06 -0.84
CA ALA A 74 -6.09 -4.01 -2.16
C ALA A 74 -5.90 -5.40 -2.79
N LEU A 75 -5.55 -6.41 -2.00
CA LEU A 75 -5.41 -7.80 -2.45
C LEU A 75 -6.75 -8.45 -2.76
N GLU A 76 -7.79 -8.19 -1.97
CA GLU A 76 -9.16 -8.66 -2.24
C GLU A 76 -9.69 -8.07 -3.56
N GLU A 77 -9.46 -6.78 -3.78
CA GLU A 77 -9.83 -6.11 -5.02
C GLU A 77 -9.06 -6.70 -6.22
N ILE A 78 -7.76 -6.97 -6.08
CA ILE A 78 -6.97 -7.64 -7.13
C ILE A 78 -7.48 -9.05 -7.38
N ALA A 79 -7.75 -9.84 -6.34
CA ALA A 79 -8.32 -11.17 -6.50
C ALA A 79 -9.65 -11.11 -7.24
N SER A 80 -10.50 -10.12 -6.93
CA SER A 80 -11.74 -9.89 -7.66
C SER A 80 -11.48 -9.52 -9.13
N THR A 81 -10.53 -8.62 -9.41
CA THR A 81 -10.17 -8.23 -10.78
C THR A 81 -9.66 -9.43 -11.57
N LEU A 82 -8.80 -10.25 -10.97
CA LEU A 82 -8.28 -11.47 -11.57
C LEU A 82 -9.40 -12.48 -11.84
N ASN A 83 -10.26 -12.76 -10.87
CA ASN A 83 -11.40 -13.67 -11.05
C ASN A 83 -12.37 -13.19 -12.14
N ASN A 84 -12.62 -11.88 -12.23
CA ASN A 84 -13.47 -11.30 -13.28
C ASN A 84 -12.84 -11.41 -14.68
N HIS A 85 -11.54 -11.70 -14.76
CA HIS A 85 -10.77 -11.86 -15.98
C HIS A 85 -10.22 -13.29 -16.14
N GLU A 86 -10.88 -14.30 -15.58
CA GLU A 86 -10.43 -15.70 -15.58
C GLU A 86 -9.99 -16.20 -16.96
N GLU A 87 -10.73 -15.86 -18.01
CA GLU A 87 -10.40 -16.25 -19.38
C GLU A 87 -9.11 -15.59 -19.89
N LYS A 88 -8.85 -14.32 -19.53
CA LYS A 88 -7.60 -13.64 -19.91
C LYS A 88 -6.41 -14.19 -19.14
N ILE A 89 -6.61 -14.58 -17.88
CA ILE A 89 -5.57 -15.20 -17.06
C ILE A 89 -5.04 -16.46 -17.73
N LYS A 90 -5.93 -17.31 -18.26
CA LYS A 90 -5.55 -18.56 -18.96
C LYS A 90 -4.64 -18.31 -20.17
N THR A 91 -4.61 -17.08 -20.70
CA THR A 91 -3.86 -16.71 -21.91
C THR A 91 -2.82 -15.62 -21.67
N LEU A 92 -2.47 -15.30 -20.41
CA LEU A 92 -1.46 -14.29 -20.12
C LEU A 92 -0.10 -14.72 -20.67
N SER A 93 0.63 -13.76 -21.24
CA SER A 93 2.04 -13.97 -21.59
C SER A 93 2.92 -13.99 -20.33
N ASP A 94 4.13 -14.53 -20.46
CA ASP A 94 5.11 -14.56 -19.36
C ASP A 94 5.44 -13.15 -18.84
N GLU A 95 5.44 -12.15 -19.74
CA GLU A 95 5.65 -10.74 -19.44
C GLU A 95 4.54 -10.14 -18.57
N GLN A 96 3.28 -10.40 -18.95
CA GLN A 96 2.12 -9.93 -18.19
C GLN A 96 2.05 -10.62 -16.82
N TYR A 97 2.31 -11.92 -16.78
CA TYR A 97 2.42 -12.68 -15.54
C TYR A 97 3.49 -12.10 -14.60
N LYS A 98 4.68 -11.80 -15.14
CA LYS A 98 5.77 -11.17 -14.38
C LYS A 98 5.34 -9.83 -13.79
N LEU A 99 4.71 -8.96 -14.57
CA LEU A 99 4.27 -7.64 -14.10
C LEU A 99 3.21 -7.73 -13.00
N ILE A 100 2.22 -8.60 -13.16
CA ILE A 100 1.20 -8.82 -12.13
C ILE A 100 1.87 -9.27 -10.83
N ASN A 101 2.83 -10.21 -10.91
CA ASN A 101 3.57 -10.69 -9.75
C ASN A 101 4.38 -9.58 -9.06
N GLU A 102 5.15 -8.79 -9.82
CA GLU A 102 5.93 -7.67 -9.27
C GLU A 102 5.02 -6.59 -8.66
N THR A 103 3.84 -6.39 -9.23
CA THR A 103 2.84 -5.45 -8.70
C THR A 103 2.28 -5.92 -7.36
N VAL A 104 1.91 -7.21 -7.25
CA VAL A 104 1.46 -7.80 -5.98
C VAL A 104 2.55 -7.73 -4.91
N LEU A 105 3.81 -8.02 -5.28
CA LEU A 105 4.95 -7.88 -4.37
C LEU A 105 5.12 -6.43 -3.90
N THR A 106 4.97 -5.47 -4.80
CA THR A 106 5.06 -4.03 -4.48
C THR A 106 3.94 -3.59 -3.54
N ILE A 107 2.71 -4.10 -3.71
CA ILE A 107 1.56 -3.83 -2.82
C ILE A 107 1.87 -4.24 -1.39
N LEU A 108 2.51 -5.39 -1.22
CA LEU A 108 2.85 -5.93 0.10
C LEU A 108 3.96 -5.14 0.80
N GLN A 109 4.72 -4.34 0.05
CA GLN A 109 5.85 -3.56 0.53
C GLN A 109 5.51 -2.08 0.76
N THR A 110 4.38 -1.57 0.24
CA THR A 110 4.00 -0.15 0.37
C THR A 110 2.92 0.08 1.44
N THR A 111 2.90 1.30 1.99
CA THR A 111 1.86 1.77 2.93
C THR A 111 1.07 2.98 2.42
N GLN A 112 1.49 3.52 1.26
CA GLN A 112 0.89 4.69 0.63
C GLN A 112 -0.43 4.29 -0.04
N ALA A 113 -1.54 4.83 0.46
CA ALA A 113 -2.88 4.46 -0.01
C ALA A 113 -3.08 4.80 -1.50
N ASP A 114 -2.55 5.93 -1.95
CA ASP A 114 -2.66 6.36 -3.34
C ASP A 114 -1.83 5.45 -4.26
N LYS A 115 -0.64 5.03 -3.83
CA LYS A 115 0.16 4.02 -4.56
C LYS A 115 -0.61 2.70 -4.69
N LEU A 116 -1.28 2.24 -3.63
CA LEU A 116 -2.09 1.01 -3.70
C LEU A 116 -3.18 1.11 -4.77
N LYS A 117 -3.84 2.27 -4.90
CA LYS A 117 -4.83 2.48 -5.96
C LYS A 117 -4.21 2.33 -7.35
N TYR A 118 -3.11 3.03 -7.62
CA TYR A 118 -2.43 2.95 -8.91
C TYR A 118 -1.94 1.53 -9.24
N LEU A 119 -1.49 0.77 -8.23
CA LEU A 119 -1.06 -0.61 -8.42
C LEU A 119 -2.22 -1.53 -8.83
N ARG A 120 -3.45 -1.30 -8.34
CA ARG A 120 -4.63 -2.06 -8.79
C ARG A 120 -4.97 -1.73 -10.24
N ASP A 121 -5.00 -0.44 -10.57
CA ASP A 121 -5.28 0.02 -11.93
C ASP A 121 -4.22 -0.55 -12.90
N PHE A 122 -2.97 -0.66 -12.46
CA PHE A 122 -1.88 -1.28 -13.23
C PHE A 122 -2.11 -2.76 -13.52
N VAL A 123 -2.63 -3.55 -12.57
CA VAL A 123 -3.01 -4.95 -12.80
C VAL A 123 -4.11 -5.04 -13.86
N GLU A 124 -5.17 -4.22 -13.73
CA GLU A 124 -6.26 -4.21 -14.71
C GLU A 124 -5.76 -3.82 -16.12
N ASN A 125 -4.92 -2.80 -16.21
CA ASN A 125 -4.33 -2.38 -17.49
C ASN A 125 -3.44 -3.49 -18.07
N THR A 126 -2.65 -4.17 -17.25
CA THR A 126 -1.79 -5.28 -17.70
C THR A 126 -2.60 -6.44 -18.28
N LEU A 127 -3.76 -6.77 -17.70
CA LEU A 127 -4.68 -7.80 -18.21
C LEU A 127 -5.34 -7.40 -19.53
N ASN A 128 -5.44 -6.10 -19.80
CA ASN A 128 -6.07 -5.57 -21.02
C ASN A 128 -5.06 -5.29 -22.14
N GLU A 129 -3.77 -5.32 -21.83
CA GLU A 129 -2.71 -5.13 -22.82
C GLU A 129 -2.63 -6.35 -23.76
N SER A 130 -2.55 -6.08 -25.07
CA SER A 130 -2.58 -7.15 -26.09
C SER A 130 -1.22 -7.76 -26.37
N GLU A 131 -0.17 -6.93 -26.32
CA GLU A 131 1.20 -7.37 -26.59
C GLU A 131 2.14 -6.62 -25.65
N MET A 132 3.11 -7.34 -25.09
CA MET A 132 4.10 -6.75 -24.21
C MET A 132 5.46 -7.32 -24.52
N LEU A 133 6.43 -6.44 -24.79
CA LEU A 133 7.78 -6.88 -25.07
C LEU A 133 8.50 -7.26 -23.76
N PRO A 134 9.38 -8.28 -23.76
CA PRO A 134 10.12 -8.68 -22.56
C PRO A 134 10.91 -7.53 -21.91
N GLN A 135 11.49 -6.65 -22.72
CA GLN A 135 12.25 -5.49 -22.27
C GLN A 135 11.34 -4.45 -21.59
N GLU A 136 10.16 -4.19 -22.15
CA GLU A 136 9.18 -3.27 -21.59
C GLU A 136 8.69 -3.78 -20.24
N ALA A 137 8.33 -5.07 -20.15
CA ALA A 137 7.93 -5.69 -18.89
C ALA A 137 9.01 -5.55 -17.81
N CYS A 138 10.29 -5.72 -18.18
CA CYS A 138 11.41 -5.55 -17.27
C CYS A 138 11.55 -4.10 -16.77
N VAL A 139 11.42 -3.12 -17.67
CA VAL A 139 11.48 -1.70 -17.31
C VAL A 139 10.30 -1.31 -16.44
N LEU A 140 9.08 -1.66 -16.85
CA LEU A 140 7.85 -1.40 -16.12
C LEU A 140 7.87 -2.04 -14.72
N SER A 141 8.42 -3.25 -14.57
CA SER A 141 8.59 -3.89 -13.24
C SER A 141 9.47 -3.06 -12.30
N ARG A 142 10.48 -2.36 -12.81
CA ARG A 142 11.34 -1.49 -11.99
C ARG A 142 10.62 -0.19 -11.67
N ILE A 143 9.99 0.42 -12.68
CA ILE A 143 9.22 1.66 -12.50
C ILE A 143 8.16 1.44 -11.43
N ILE A 144 7.32 0.41 -11.54
CA ILE A 144 6.19 0.21 -10.63
C ILE A 144 6.64 0.02 -9.17
N ARG A 145 7.77 -0.66 -8.96
CA ARG A 145 8.37 -0.87 -7.64
C ARG A 145 8.90 0.43 -7.07
N ASP A 146 9.68 1.16 -7.86
CA ASP A 146 10.52 2.26 -7.37
C ASP A 146 9.81 3.63 -7.40
N ILE A 147 8.79 3.81 -8.25
CA ILE A 147 8.04 5.07 -8.38
C ILE A 147 7.17 5.37 -7.15
N SER A 148 7.09 6.64 -6.73
CA SER A 148 6.20 7.09 -5.65
C SER A 148 4.77 7.38 -6.13
N ALA A 149 3.82 7.54 -5.21
CA ALA A 149 2.46 7.95 -5.57
C ALA A 149 2.44 9.36 -6.20
N GLU A 150 3.23 10.28 -5.64
CA GLU A 150 3.35 11.66 -6.08
C GLU A 150 3.98 11.75 -7.48
N GLU A 151 4.97 10.90 -7.77
CA GLU A 151 5.55 10.80 -9.11
C GLU A 151 4.54 10.28 -10.14
N ILE A 152 3.73 9.28 -9.80
CA ILE A 152 2.64 8.81 -10.68
C ILE A 152 1.64 9.95 -10.93
N GLU A 153 1.18 10.62 -9.87
CA GLU A 153 0.24 11.74 -9.99
C GLU A 153 0.81 12.87 -10.85
N PHE A 154 2.08 13.23 -10.62
CA PHE A 154 2.78 14.21 -11.43
C PHE A 154 2.80 13.81 -12.90
N LEU A 155 3.13 12.56 -13.24
CA LEU A 155 3.15 12.09 -14.62
C LEU A 155 1.75 12.16 -15.25
N LEU A 156 0.71 11.70 -14.56
CA LEU A 156 -0.68 11.77 -15.04
C LEU A 156 -1.13 13.22 -15.32
N ILE A 157 -0.69 14.17 -14.49
CA ILE A 157 -0.93 15.59 -14.70
C ILE A 157 -0.09 16.12 -15.88
N ALA A 158 1.19 15.77 -15.93
CA ALA A 158 2.14 16.23 -16.95
C ALA A 158 1.72 15.85 -18.37
N TYR A 159 1.15 14.65 -18.56
CA TYR A 159 0.64 14.20 -19.85
C TYR A 159 -0.54 15.04 -20.38
N ARG A 160 -1.14 15.92 -19.57
CA ARG A 160 -2.17 16.89 -20.01
C ARG A 160 -1.57 18.11 -20.70
N TYR A 161 -0.26 18.28 -20.65
CA TYR A 161 0.45 19.42 -21.22
C TYR A 161 1.30 18.98 -22.41
N THR A 162 1.54 19.91 -23.34
CA THR A 162 2.37 19.67 -24.53
C THR A 162 3.86 19.55 -24.20
N GLY A 163 4.30 20.08 -23.05
CA GLY A 163 5.69 20.03 -22.64
C GLY A 163 5.89 20.44 -21.18
N LEU A 164 7.03 20.07 -20.62
CA LEU A 164 7.47 20.42 -19.28
C LEU A 164 8.64 21.39 -19.37
N ALA A 165 8.53 22.53 -18.70
CA ALA A 165 9.65 23.45 -18.53
C ALA A 165 10.27 23.23 -17.14
N LEU A 166 11.54 22.83 -17.11
CA LEU A 166 12.32 22.76 -15.87
C LEU A 166 12.89 24.14 -15.59
N THR A 167 12.47 24.75 -14.49
CA THR A 167 12.97 26.06 -14.06
C THR A 167 13.66 25.91 -12.71
N ASN A 168 14.81 26.56 -12.53
CA ASN A 168 15.45 26.67 -11.23
C ASN A 168 14.67 27.72 -10.42
N ILE A 169 13.65 27.27 -9.70
CA ILE A 169 13.00 28.10 -8.69
C ILE A 169 13.85 27.98 -7.42
N PRO A 170 14.43 29.09 -6.92
CA PRO A 170 15.20 29.07 -5.69
C PRO A 170 14.36 28.50 -4.54
N GLN A 171 14.93 27.60 -3.76
CA GLN A 171 14.24 27.09 -2.58
C GLN A 171 14.11 28.23 -1.55
N PRO A 172 13.03 28.31 -0.76
CA PRO A 172 12.85 29.38 0.23
C PRO A 172 14.02 29.55 1.21
N SER A 173 14.81 28.50 1.43
CA SER A 173 16.02 28.51 2.26
C SER A 173 17.21 29.27 1.66
N GLU A 174 17.23 29.50 0.35
CA GLU A 174 18.33 30.21 -0.35
C GLU A 174 18.12 31.73 -0.40
N ILE A 175 16.94 32.22 -0.04
CA ILE A 175 16.59 33.66 -0.08
C ILE A 175 17.09 34.39 1.18
N ALA A 176 17.58 33.65 2.19
CA ALA A 176 17.93 34.20 3.50
C ALA A 176 19.35 34.82 3.58
N GLU A 177 20.22 34.66 2.57
CA GLU A 177 21.64 35.04 2.69
C GLU A 177 22.05 36.36 1.99
N ASP A 178 21.14 37.07 1.30
CA ASP A 178 21.53 38.24 0.48
C ASP A 178 21.12 39.61 1.07
N ASN A 179 20.96 39.71 2.40
CA ASN A 179 20.67 40.98 3.08
C ASN A 179 21.65 41.25 4.24
N SER A 180 22.96 41.25 3.98
CA SER A 180 23.99 41.71 4.95
C SER A 180 24.97 42.67 4.31
#